data_AF-A0A5N1GUQ8-F1
#
_entry.id   AF-A0A5N1GUQ8-F1
#
_cell.length_a   1.000
_cell.length_b   1.000
_cell.length_c   1.000
_cell.angle_alpha   90.00
_cell.angle_beta   90.00
_cell.angle_gamma   90.00
#
_symmetry.space_group_name_H-M   'P 1'
#
loop_
_entity.id
_entity.type
_entity.pdbx_description
1 polymer ?
#
loop_
_entity_poly.entity_id
_entity_poly.type
_entity_poly.pdbx_seq_one_letter_code
_entity_poly.pdbx_strand_id
1 'polypeptide(L)'
;MNILKKRLKWVLAASSLFFLGACSSSPEASVDKLYDSAATMTGSLNHLQVGEDKLQEAFDHDIAADESLKSLSQRGSETQQNLSYREKNYEQLKSAFDDFSQSMQALEEGKNSSDEAAYAHTDVAEPAQTVIDNLSAYLDSYQQMLDKESDYYQSLKSEEANFETFQGGMKEINQLHQQAQDKLKASEKALETLNQLSEQRKEADNGK
;
A
#
# COMPACT_ATOMS: atom_id res chain seq x y z
N MET A 1 -31.25 -8.37 63.49
CA MET A 1 -32.36 -8.16 62.53
C MET A 1 -32.03 -6.85 61.81
N ASN A 2 -31.66 -6.72 60.54
CA ASN A 2 -31.71 -7.60 59.38
C ASN A 2 -30.65 -7.15 58.34
N ILE A 3 -29.91 -8.14 57.82
CA ILE A 3 -29.78 -8.45 56.38
C ILE A 3 -29.07 -7.41 55.50
N LEU A 4 -27.75 -7.59 55.42
CA LEU A 4 -27.01 -7.89 54.19
C LEU A 4 -27.92 -8.28 52.99
N LYS A 5 -28.18 -7.38 52.04
CA LYS A 5 -28.49 -7.65 50.61
C LYS A 5 -28.98 -6.37 49.92
N LYS A 6 -28.21 -5.86 48.96
CA LYS A 6 -28.63 -5.73 47.55
C LYS A 6 -27.59 -4.98 46.71
N ARG A 7 -26.75 -5.78 46.05
CA ARG A 7 -26.38 -5.67 44.63
C ARG A 7 -25.94 -4.27 44.14
N LEU A 8 -24.66 -3.97 44.35
CA LEU A 8 -23.88 -3.09 43.49
C LEU A 8 -23.67 -3.81 42.15
N LYS A 9 -24.57 -3.54 41.19
CA LYS A 9 -24.45 -3.97 39.78
C LYS A 9 -24.88 -2.80 38.90
N TRP A 10 -23.94 -1.91 38.60
CA TRP A 10 -24.03 -0.97 37.48
C TRP A 10 -22.61 -0.70 36.99
N VAL A 11 -22.03 -1.67 36.28
CA VAL A 11 -20.95 -1.39 35.34
C VAL A 11 -21.66 -0.94 34.07
N LEU A 12 -21.67 0.37 33.84
CA LEU A 12 -22.02 0.98 32.56
C LEU A 12 -21.03 0.44 31.53
N ALA A 13 -21.48 -0.54 30.74
CA ALA A 13 -20.87 -0.84 29.45
C ALA A 13 -21.12 0.38 28.56
N ALA A 14 -20.14 1.28 28.50
CA ALA A 14 -20.04 2.24 27.43
C ALA A 14 -19.71 1.45 26.17
N SER A 15 -20.74 0.89 25.55
CA SER A 15 -20.69 0.47 24.15
C SER A 15 -20.54 1.75 23.33
N SER A 16 -19.31 2.22 23.18
CA SER A 16 -18.93 3.06 22.06
C SER A 16 -19.16 2.24 20.80
N LEU A 17 -20.41 2.27 20.33
CA LEU A 17 -20.73 2.10 18.94
C LEU A 17 -19.87 3.12 18.19
N PHE A 18 -18.73 2.68 17.68
CA PHE A 18 -18.11 3.30 16.53
C PHE A 18 -19.10 3.16 15.39
N PHE A 19 -20.07 4.07 15.35
CA PHE A 19 -20.67 4.46 14.09
C PHE A 19 -19.53 5.11 13.31
N LEU A 20 -18.81 4.28 12.54
CA LEU A 20 -18.23 4.75 11.29
C LEU A 20 -19.43 5.20 10.47
N GLY A 21 -19.81 6.47 10.65
CA GLY A 21 -20.72 7.12 9.73
C GLY A 21 -20.04 7.02 8.39
N ALA A 22 -20.55 6.14 7.52
CA ALA A 22 -20.36 6.28 6.10
C ALA A 22 -20.87 7.70 5.79
N CYS A 23 -19.95 8.67 5.70
CA CYS A 23 -20.27 9.97 5.19
C CYS A 23 -20.83 9.71 3.80
N SER A 24 -22.12 10.01 3.59
CA SER A 24 -22.76 9.95 2.29
C SER A 24 -22.05 10.94 1.37
N SER A 25 -20.94 10.55 0.75
CA SER A 25 -20.34 11.28 -0.36
C SER A 25 -21.22 11.07 -1.59
N SER A 26 -21.41 12.12 -2.38
CA SER A 26 -22.08 11.95 -3.67
C SER A 26 -21.25 10.99 -4.54
N PRO A 27 -21.88 10.27 -5.47
CA PRO A 27 -21.18 9.41 -6.42
C PRO A 27 -20.03 10.14 -7.15
N GLU A 28 -20.23 11.39 -7.54
CA GLU A 28 -19.21 12.20 -8.23
C GLU A 28 -18.01 12.46 -7.31
N ALA A 29 -18.24 12.77 -6.04
CA ALA A 29 -17.17 12.96 -5.06
C ALA A 29 -16.41 11.66 -4.79
N SER A 30 -17.07 10.50 -4.85
CA SER A 30 -16.43 9.19 -4.75
C SER A 30 -15.57 8.89 -5.98
N VAL A 31 -16.01 9.27 -7.19
CA VAL A 31 -15.20 9.17 -8.41
C VAL A 31 -13.98 10.09 -8.36
N ASP A 32 -14.13 11.33 -7.88
CA ASP A 32 -13.01 12.26 -7.72
C ASP A 32 -11.94 11.69 -6.78
N LYS A 33 -12.37 11.17 -5.62
CA LYS A 33 -11.47 10.49 -4.68
C LYS A 33 -10.80 9.26 -5.29
N LEU A 34 -11.55 8.48 -6.06
CA LEU A 34 -11.00 7.31 -6.75
C LEU A 34 -9.87 7.71 -7.70
N TYR A 35 -10.03 8.79 -8.46
CA TYR A 35 -8.97 9.32 -9.32
C TYR A 35 -7.78 9.88 -8.54
N ASP A 36 -8.02 10.65 -7.49
CA ASP A 36 -6.95 11.20 -6.65
C ASP A 36 -6.11 10.08 -6.00
N SER A 37 -6.78 9.03 -5.53
CA SER A 37 -6.12 7.83 -5.02
C SER A 37 -5.34 7.10 -6.12
N ALA A 38 -5.89 6.94 -7.33
CA ALA A 38 -5.17 6.33 -8.46
C ALA A 38 -3.88 7.09 -8.82
N ALA A 39 -3.93 8.41 -8.84
CA ALA A 39 -2.76 9.26 -9.07
C ALA A 39 -1.73 9.12 -7.94
N THR A 40 -2.18 9.09 -6.69
CA THR A 40 -1.31 8.90 -5.51
C THR A 40 -0.65 7.52 -5.51
N MET A 41 -1.39 6.47 -5.87
CA MET A 41 -0.87 5.11 -6.04
C MET A 41 0.19 5.07 -7.14
N THR A 42 -0.07 5.70 -8.29
CA THR A 42 0.89 5.79 -9.40
C THR A 42 2.18 6.49 -8.97
N GLY A 43 2.07 7.61 -8.25
CA GLY A 43 3.22 8.33 -7.70
C GLY A 43 4.03 7.48 -6.72
N SER A 44 3.35 6.83 -5.78
CA SER A 44 3.99 5.96 -4.78
C SER A 44 4.69 4.76 -5.43
N LEU A 45 4.06 4.12 -6.42
CA LEU A 45 4.65 3.03 -7.20
C LEU A 45 5.91 3.47 -7.93
N ASN A 46 5.89 4.63 -8.59
CA ASN A 46 7.09 5.19 -9.23
C ASN A 46 8.21 5.42 -8.22
N HIS A 47 7.88 5.95 -7.03
CA HIS A 47 8.87 6.14 -5.97
C HIS A 47 9.44 4.81 -5.47
N LEU A 48 8.63 3.76 -5.35
CA LEU A 48 9.10 2.40 -5.02
C LEU A 48 10.07 1.90 -6.09
N GLN A 49 9.74 2.00 -7.38
CA GLN A 49 10.63 1.56 -8.47
C GLN A 49 11.97 2.32 -8.45
N VAL A 50 11.96 3.63 -8.21
CA VAL A 50 13.19 4.40 -8.02
C VAL A 50 14.03 3.91 -6.83
N GLY A 51 13.37 3.44 -5.77
CA GLY A 51 14.03 2.81 -4.63
C GLY A 51 14.66 1.47 -5.02
N GLU A 52 13.92 0.62 -5.72
CA GLU A 52 14.40 -0.69 -6.22
C GLU A 52 15.63 -0.52 -7.12
N ASP A 53 15.57 0.41 -8.07
CA ASP A 53 16.67 0.69 -9.01
C ASP A 53 17.97 1.10 -8.30
N LYS A 54 17.86 1.73 -7.13
CA LYS A 54 19.00 2.20 -6.32
C LYS A 54 19.45 1.21 -5.26
N LEU A 55 18.72 0.11 -5.06
CA LEU A 55 18.99 -0.82 -3.97
C LEU A 55 20.36 -1.47 -4.09
N GLN A 56 20.70 -1.94 -5.30
CA GLN A 56 21.97 -2.61 -5.54
C GLN A 56 23.17 -1.67 -5.30
N GLU A 57 23.08 -0.44 -5.78
CA GLU A 57 24.13 0.58 -5.58
C GLU A 57 24.33 0.87 -4.09
N ALA A 58 23.25 1.07 -3.34
CA ALA A 58 23.29 1.32 -1.90
C ALA A 58 23.88 0.14 -1.11
N PHE A 59 23.51 -1.08 -1.49
CA PHE A 59 24.04 -2.30 -0.90
C PHE A 59 25.53 -2.47 -1.18
N ASP A 60 25.94 -2.32 -2.44
CA ASP A 60 27.34 -2.44 -2.87
C ASP A 60 28.25 -1.39 -2.19
N HIS A 61 27.74 -0.18 -2.01
CA HIS A 61 28.43 0.87 -1.27
C HIS A 61 28.68 0.45 0.19
N ASP A 62 27.64 0.00 0.90
CA ASP A 62 27.74 -0.34 2.31
C ASP A 62 28.62 -1.57 2.58
N ILE A 63 28.61 -2.60 1.71
CA ILE A 63 29.49 -3.76 1.83
C ILE A 63 30.95 -3.43 1.51
N ALA A 64 31.21 -2.50 0.59
CA ALA A 64 32.56 -2.07 0.26
C ALA A 64 33.16 -1.16 1.33
N ALA A 65 32.33 -0.39 2.03
CA ALA A 65 32.73 0.55 3.07
C ALA A 65 33.03 -0.12 4.42
N ASP A 66 32.45 -1.30 4.72
CA ASP A 66 32.58 -1.99 6.00
C ASP A 66 32.69 -3.51 5.83
N GLU A 67 33.91 -4.05 5.96
CA GLU A 67 34.18 -5.49 5.90
C GLU A 67 33.42 -6.30 6.97
N SER A 68 33.03 -5.67 8.09
CA SER A 68 32.25 -6.35 9.14
C SER A 68 30.76 -6.45 8.83
N LEU A 69 30.30 -5.83 7.72
CA LEU A 69 28.91 -5.78 7.26
C LEU A 69 27.94 -5.16 8.28
N LYS A 70 28.47 -4.48 9.31
CA LYS A 70 27.64 -3.87 10.35
C LYS A 70 26.89 -2.66 9.83
N SER A 71 27.45 -1.96 8.84
CA SER A 71 26.84 -0.86 8.10
C SER A 71 25.45 -1.22 7.54
N LEU A 72 25.25 -2.42 6.99
CA LEU A 72 24.03 -2.84 6.27
C LEU A 72 22.72 -2.69 7.04
N SER A 73 22.76 -2.72 8.37
CA SER A 73 21.58 -2.40 9.19
C SER A 73 21.85 -1.39 10.30
N GLN A 74 22.84 -0.52 10.10
CA GLN A 74 23.02 0.69 10.90
C GLN A 74 22.14 1.81 10.36
N ARG A 75 21.48 2.51 11.27
CA ARG A 75 20.69 3.69 10.91
C ARG A 75 21.59 4.72 10.22
N GLY A 76 21.20 5.12 9.02
CA GLY A 76 21.92 6.11 8.22
C GLY A 76 22.89 5.52 7.19
N SER A 77 23.05 4.19 7.13
CA SER A 77 23.70 3.54 5.98
C SER A 77 22.86 3.73 4.71
N GLU A 78 23.46 3.61 3.53
CA GLU A 78 22.72 3.81 2.29
C GLU A 78 21.65 2.74 2.09
N THR A 79 21.96 1.48 2.44
CA THR A 79 21.02 0.36 2.41
C THR A 79 19.80 0.61 3.29
N GLN A 80 20.02 1.08 4.53
CA GLN A 80 18.91 1.37 5.45
C GLN A 80 18.11 2.61 5.03
N GLN A 81 18.77 3.63 4.47
CA GLN A 81 18.06 4.78 3.92
C GLN A 81 17.18 4.38 2.74
N ASN A 82 17.66 3.48 1.87
CA ASN A 82 16.90 2.93 0.77
C ASN A 82 15.70 2.12 1.27
N LEU A 83 15.90 1.20 2.21
CA LEU A 83 14.84 0.40 2.82
C LEU A 83 13.76 1.30 3.45
N SER A 84 14.16 2.25 4.31
CA SER A 84 13.21 3.19 4.93
C SER A 84 12.48 4.08 3.93
N TYR A 85 13.14 4.47 2.82
CA TYR A 85 12.49 5.19 1.74
C TYR A 85 11.41 4.33 1.06
N ARG A 86 11.70 3.06 0.78
CA ARG A 86 10.70 2.14 0.21
C ARG A 86 9.57 1.82 1.18
N GLU A 87 9.86 1.54 2.45
CA GLU A 87 8.84 1.34 3.49
C GLU A 87 7.87 2.53 3.58
N LYS A 88 8.40 3.77 3.59
CA LYS A 88 7.57 4.98 3.63
C LYS A 88 6.64 5.09 2.41
N ASN A 89 7.17 4.86 1.21
CA ASN A 89 6.37 4.94 -0.01
C ASN A 89 5.38 3.77 -0.13
N TYR A 90 5.71 2.61 0.45
CA TYR A 90 4.80 1.48 0.56
C TYR A 90 3.61 1.82 1.46
N GLU A 91 3.83 2.45 2.61
CA GLU A 91 2.74 2.89 3.50
C GLU A 91 1.83 3.94 2.82
N GLN A 92 2.42 4.84 2.03
CA GLN A 92 1.65 5.79 1.22
C GLN A 92 0.81 5.09 0.15
N LEU A 93 1.40 4.11 -0.55
CA LEU A 93 0.70 3.30 -1.53
C LEU A 93 -0.46 2.53 -0.89
N LYS A 94 -0.21 1.90 0.26
CA LYS A 94 -1.22 1.14 1.00
C LYS A 94 -2.36 2.02 1.45
N SER A 95 -2.09 3.20 2.01
CA SER A 95 -3.13 4.16 2.41
C SER A 95 -3.96 4.60 1.20
N ALA A 96 -3.32 4.93 0.07
CA ALA A 96 -4.02 5.33 -1.15
C ALA A 96 -4.88 4.19 -1.71
N PHE A 97 -4.40 2.94 -1.62
CA PHE A 97 -5.15 1.75 -2.00
C PHE A 97 -6.38 1.50 -1.11
N ASP A 98 -6.24 1.71 0.21
CA ASP A 98 -7.35 1.60 1.16
C ASP A 98 -8.43 2.66 0.85
N ASP A 99 -8.03 3.91 0.59
CA ASP A 99 -8.95 4.99 0.18
C ASP A 99 -9.60 4.72 -1.18
N PHE A 100 -8.84 4.17 -2.12
CA PHE A 100 -9.32 3.77 -3.44
C PHE A 100 -10.42 2.71 -3.33
N SER A 101 -10.16 1.66 -2.54
CA SER A 101 -11.07 0.53 -2.34
C SER A 101 -12.36 0.97 -1.64
N GLN A 102 -12.26 1.85 -0.64
CA GLN A 102 -13.43 2.43 0.02
C GLN A 102 -14.27 3.28 -0.94
N SER A 103 -13.62 4.05 -1.81
CA SER A 103 -14.31 4.87 -2.82
C SER A 103 -15.06 4.01 -3.83
N MET A 104 -14.46 2.89 -4.27
CA MET A 104 -15.11 1.92 -5.13
C MET A 104 -16.31 1.26 -4.44
N GLN A 105 -16.16 0.84 -3.18
CA GLN A 105 -17.27 0.28 -2.40
C GLN A 105 -18.44 1.27 -2.27
N ALA A 106 -18.16 2.56 -2.00
CA ALA A 106 -19.19 3.59 -1.91
C ALA A 106 -19.95 3.77 -3.23
N LEU A 107 -19.28 3.66 -4.37
CA LEU A 107 -19.90 3.68 -5.71
C LEU A 107 -20.81 2.46 -5.93
N GLU A 108 -20.38 1.27 -5.50
CA GLU A 108 -21.17 0.05 -5.60
C GLU A 108 -22.41 0.07 -4.70
N GLU A 109 -22.28 0.58 -3.48
CA GLU A 109 -23.41 0.73 -2.55
C GLU A 109 -24.43 1.76 -3.07
N GLY A 110 -23.94 2.86 -3.66
CA GLY A 110 -24.75 3.88 -4.31
C GLY A 110 -25.60 3.35 -5.47
N LYS A 111 -25.19 2.25 -6.13
CA LYS A 111 -25.94 1.58 -7.21
C LYS A 111 -27.34 1.12 -6.80
N ASN A 112 -27.56 0.85 -5.52
CA ASN A 112 -28.84 0.38 -4.99
C ASN A 112 -29.77 1.53 -4.55
N SER A 113 -29.27 2.78 -4.60
CA SER A 113 -30.09 3.97 -4.41
C SER A 113 -30.76 4.36 -5.73
N SER A 114 -31.97 4.94 -5.68
CA SER A 114 -32.75 5.33 -6.86
C SER A 114 -32.15 6.47 -7.69
N ASP A 115 -30.92 6.90 -7.38
CA ASP A 115 -30.21 7.93 -8.13
C ASP A 115 -29.49 7.29 -9.33
N GLU A 116 -30.18 7.24 -10.47
CA GLU A 116 -29.63 6.82 -11.77
C GLU A 116 -28.40 7.65 -12.21
N ALA A 117 -28.17 8.81 -11.59
CA ALA A 117 -26.95 9.61 -11.76
C ALA A 117 -25.69 8.91 -11.19
N ALA A 118 -25.83 8.08 -10.15
CA ALA A 118 -24.71 7.41 -9.50
C ALA A 118 -23.94 6.44 -10.42
N TYR A 119 -24.59 5.99 -11.50
CA TYR A 119 -24.04 5.02 -12.44
C TYR A 119 -23.61 5.61 -13.78
N ALA A 120 -23.53 6.95 -13.90
CA ALA A 120 -23.01 7.62 -15.10
C ALA A 120 -21.48 7.46 -15.27
N HIS A 121 -20.81 6.68 -14.42
CA HIS A 121 -19.37 6.42 -14.45
C HIS A 121 -19.04 4.94 -14.66
N THR A 122 -19.73 4.27 -15.61
CA THR A 122 -19.43 2.87 -15.98
C THR A 122 -17.97 2.63 -16.34
N ASP A 123 -17.32 3.67 -16.86
CA ASP A 123 -15.98 3.57 -17.45
C ASP A 123 -14.88 3.44 -16.39
N VAL A 124 -15.18 3.73 -15.11
CA VAL A 124 -14.22 3.56 -14.01
C VAL A 124 -14.27 2.19 -13.35
N ALA A 125 -15.39 1.47 -13.44
CA ALA A 125 -15.64 0.30 -12.61
C ALA A 125 -14.71 -0.88 -12.94
N GLU A 126 -14.56 -1.20 -14.22
CA GLU A 126 -13.69 -2.28 -14.69
C GLU A 126 -12.20 -2.02 -14.38
N PRO A 127 -11.61 -0.86 -14.74
CA PRO A 127 -10.21 -0.61 -14.41
C PRO A 127 -10.00 -0.49 -12.90
N ALA A 128 -10.96 0.06 -12.14
CA ALA A 128 -10.85 0.10 -10.67
C ALA A 128 -10.84 -1.30 -10.05
N GLN A 129 -11.72 -2.19 -10.47
CA GLN A 129 -11.72 -3.57 -9.98
C GLN A 129 -10.42 -4.29 -10.32
N THR A 130 -9.88 -4.07 -11.52
CA THR A 130 -8.59 -4.63 -11.93
C THR A 130 -7.45 -4.17 -11.00
N VAL A 131 -7.45 -2.89 -10.61
CA VAL A 131 -6.49 -2.36 -9.62
C VAL A 131 -6.68 -3.04 -8.26
N ILE A 132 -7.91 -3.17 -7.77
CA ILE A 132 -8.21 -3.82 -6.48
C ILE A 132 -7.65 -5.24 -6.44
N ASP A 133 -7.94 -6.04 -7.46
CA ASP A 133 -7.59 -7.46 -7.51
C ASP A 133 -6.06 -7.67 -7.57
N ASN A 134 -5.36 -6.83 -8.33
CA ASN A 134 -3.93 -7.04 -8.61
C ASN A 134 -3.01 -6.26 -7.65
N LEU A 135 -3.39 -5.05 -7.23
CA LEU A 135 -2.55 -4.23 -6.37
C LEU A 135 -2.58 -4.71 -4.91
N SER A 136 -3.67 -5.34 -4.46
CA SER A 136 -3.67 -6.03 -3.15
C SER A 136 -2.60 -7.12 -3.10
N ALA A 137 -2.50 -7.96 -4.14
CA ALA A 137 -1.49 -9.02 -4.20
C ALA A 137 -0.06 -8.47 -4.32
N TYR A 138 0.11 -7.34 -5.01
CA TYR A 138 1.38 -6.61 -5.04
C TYR A 138 1.78 -6.15 -3.65
N LEU A 139 0.88 -5.48 -2.92
CA LEU A 139 1.14 -4.97 -1.57
C LEU A 139 1.60 -6.08 -0.62
N ASP A 140 0.89 -7.21 -0.61
CA ASP A 140 1.25 -8.36 0.23
C ASP A 140 2.63 -8.92 -0.10
N SER A 141 2.97 -9.00 -1.39
CA SER A 141 4.27 -9.53 -1.84
C SER A 141 5.40 -8.54 -1.52
N TYR A 142 5.14 -7.25 -1.69
CA TYR A 142 6.11 -6.19 -1.44
C TYR A 142 6.42 -6.03 0.05
N GLN A 143 5.43 -6.11 0.94
CA GLN A 143 5.66 -6.13 2.38
C GLN A 143 6.56 -7.29 2.80
N GLN A 144 6.26 -8.51 2.30
CA GLN A 144 7.08 -9.68 2.58
C GLN A 144 8.53 -9.49 2.12
N MET A 145 8.73 -8.84 0.97
CA MET A 145 10.07 -8.50 0.48
C MET A 145 10.79 -7.53 1.41
N LEU A 146 10.14 -6.43 1.83
CA LEU A 146 10.73 -5.45 2.77
C LEU A 146 11.10 -6.11 4.11
N ASP A 147 10.22 -6.94 4.66
CA ASP A 147 10.46 -7.68 5.91
C ASP A 147 11.68 -8.60 5.75
N LYS A 148 11.76 -9.31 4.61
CA LYS A 148 12.86 -10.23 4.31
C LYS A 148 14.19 -9.54 4.09
N GLU A 149 14.20 -8.38 3.46
CA GLU A 149 15.40 -7.56 3.34
C GLU A 149 15.89 -7.09 4.70
N SER A 150 15.00 -6.60 5.56
CA SER A 150 15.33 -6.20 6.93
C SER A 150 15.97 -7.35 7.71
N ASP A 151 15.34 -8.53 7.71
CA ASP A 151 15.86 -9.74 8.35
C ASP A 151 17.20 -10.17 7.75
N TYR A 152 17.34 -10.12 6.43
CA TYR A 152 18.55 -10.48 5.73
C TYR A 152 19.72 -9.58 6.13
N TYR A 153 19.54 -8.26 6.14
CA TYR A 153 20.58 -7.33 6.56
C TYR A 153 20.98 -7.47 8.03
N GLN A 154 20.09 -7.94 8.89
CA GLN A 154 20.45 -8.31 10.26
C GLN A 154 21.24 -9.62 10.31
N SER A 155 20.82 -10.62 9.52
CA SER A 155 21.44 -11.94 9.49
C SER A 155 22.92 -11.91 9.05
N LEU A 156 23.26 -11.02 8.12
CA LEU A 156 24.63 -10.87 7.59
C LEU A 156 25.64 -10.37 8.64
N LYS A 157 25.17 -9.81 9.76
CA LYS A 157 26.03 -9.37 10.87
C LYS A 157 26.44 -10.50 11.81
N SER A 158 25.78 -11.66 11.69
CA SER A 158 26.05 -12.80 12.57
C SER A 158 27.45 -13.35 12.32
N GLU A 159 28.13 -13.78 13.37
CA GLU A 159 29.41 -14.51 13.25
C GLU A 159 29.25 -15.85 12.49
N GLU A 160 28.02 -16.37 12.41
CA GLU A 160 27.68 -17.58 11.66
C GLU A 160 27.33 -17.30 10.18
N ALA A 161 27.24 -16.02 9.78
CA ALA A 161 26.93 -15.66 8.41
C ALA A 161 28.05 -16.14 7.49
N ASN A 162 27.66 -16.87 6.45
CA ASN A 162 28.59 -17.42 5.48
C ASN A 162 28.06 -17.22 4.05
N PHE A 163 28.78 -17.76 3.07
CA PHE A 163 28.41 -17.61 1.67
C PHE A 163 27.01 -18.19 1.34
N GLU A 164 26.59 -19.26 2.01
CA GLU A 164 25.24 -19.82 1.82
C GLU A 164 24.17 -18.90 2.43
N THR A 165 24.42 -18.29 3.59
CA THR A 165 23.56 -17.24 4.16
C THR A 165 23.39 -16.08 3.17
N PHE A 166 24.50 -15.62 2.59
CA PHE A 166 24.51 -14.52 1.64
C PHE A 166 23.70 -14.86 0.37
N GLN A 167 24.01 -15.98 -0.29
CA GLN A 167 23.34 -16.37 -1.53
C GLN A 167 21.88 -16.75 -1.32
N GLY A 168 21.56 -17.43 -0.20
CA GLY A 168 20.21 -17.84 0.15
C GLY A 168 19.28 -16.64 0.31
N GLY A 169 19.71 -15.65 1.09
CA GLY A 169 18.93 -14.43 1.30
C GLY A 169 18.70 -13.63 0.01
N MET A 170 19.75 -13.40 -0.78
CA MET A 170 19.60 -12.72 -2.09
C MET A 170 18.64 -13.45 -3.02
N LYS A 171 18.70 -14.79 -3.06
CA LYS A 171 17.80 -15.58 -3.90
C LYS A 171 16.35 -15.44 -3.46
N GLU A 172 16.07 -15.51 -2.16
CA GLU A 172 14.71 -15.37 -1.63
C GLU A 172 14.15 -13.97 -1.92
N ILE A 173 14.93 -12.91 -1.65
CA ILE A 173 14.55 -11.52 -1.95
C ILE A 173 14.27 -11.33 -3.44
N ASN A 174 15.15 -11.80 -4.32
CA ASN A 174 14.95 -11.69 -5.77
C ASN A 174 13.70 -12.44 -6.26
N GLN A 175 13.37 -13.58 -5.65
CA GLN A 175 12.14 -14.30 -5.97
C GLN A 175 10.89 -13.52 -5.56
N LEU A 176 10.90 -12.90 -4.38
CA LEU A 176 9.80 -12.04 -3.91
C LEU A 176 9.67 -10.79 -4.76
N HIS A 177 10.79 -10.15 -5.14
CA HIS A 177 10.81 -9.03 -6.06
C HIS A 177 10.16 -9.40 -7.40
N GLN A 178 10.57 -10.52 -8.00
CA GLN A 178 9.99 -11.01 -9.26
C GLN A 178 8.48 -11.22 -9.13
N GLN A 179 8.03 -11.84 -8.04
CA GLN A 179 6.60 -12.06 -7.77
C GLN A 179 5.84 -10.74 -7.65
N ALA A 180 6.36 -9.77 -6.90
CA ALA A 180 5.77 -8.45 -6.77
C ALA A 180 5.67 -7.76 -8.15
N GLN A 181 6.76 -7.72 -8.92
CA GLN A 181 6.78 -7.09 -10.24
C GLN A 181 5.78 -7.71 -11.23
N ASP A 182 5.59 -9.03 -11.18
CA ASP A 182 4.58 -9.68 -12.03
C ASP A 182 3.15 -9.32 -11.63
N LYS A 183 2.88 -9.04 -10.35
CA LYS A 183 1.58 -8.50 -9.88
C LYS A 183 1.40 -7.04 -10.28
N LEU A 184 2.46 -6.23 -10.21
CA LEU A 184 2.41 -4.81 -10.57
C LEU A 184 2.01 -4.60 -12.02
N LYS A 185 2.63 -5.33 -12.96
CA LYS A 185 2.34 -5.23 -14.41
C LYS A 185 0.86 -5.40 -14.75
N ALA A 186 0.13 -6.19 -13.97
CA ALA A 186 -1.30 -6.38 -14.19
C ALA A 186 -2.14 -5.15 -13.80
N SER A 187 -1.63 -4.30 -12.91
CA SER A 187 -2.28 -3.06 -12.45
C SER A 187 -1.90 -1.82 -13.27
N GLU A 188 -0.72 -1.80 -13.90
CA GLU A 188 -0.17 -0.60 -14.58
C GLU A 188 -1.14 -0.02 -15.61
N LYS A 189 -1.64 -0.85 -16.52
CA LYS A 189 -2.55 -0.41 -17.58
C LYS A 189 -3.88 0.11 -17.01
N ALA A 190 -4.37 -0.50 -15.94
CA ALA A 190 -5.62 -0.09 -15.30
C ALA A 190 -5.46 1.26 -14.59
N LEU A 191 -4.34 1.48 -13.88
CA LEU A 191 -3.98 2.77 -13.28
C LEU A 191 -3.80 3.85 -14.35
N GLU A 192 -3.12 3.54 -15.46
CA GLU A 192 -2.98 4.47 -16.58
C GLU A 192 -4.35 4.87 -17.15
N THR A 193 -5.24 3.91 -17.35
CA THR A 193 -6.60 4.16 -17.83
C THR A 193 -7.37 5.08 -16.89
N LEU A 194 -7.32 4.85 -15.57
CA LEU A 194 -7.97 5.70 -14.58
C LEU A 194 -7.42 7.13 -14.60
N ASN A 195 -6.10 7.29 -14.69
CA ASN A 195 -5.47 8.60 -14.78
C ASN A 195 -5.88 9.34 -16.07
N GLN A 196 -5.96 8.64 -17.21
CA GLN A 196 -6.42 9.23 -18.47
C GLN A 196 -7.90 9.68 -18.40
N LEU A 197 -8.78 8.87 -17.80
CA LEU A 197 -10.18 9.24 -17.60
C LEU A 197 -10.32 10.47 -16.68
N SER A 198 -9.48 10.58 -15.65
CA SER A 198 -9.42 11.77 -14.79
C SER A 198 -9.09 13.04 -15.59
N GLU A 199 -8.07 12.99 -16.45
CA GLU A 199 -7.66 14.13 -17.26
C GLU A 199 -8.72 14.53 -18.29
N GLN A 200 -9.32 13.56 -18.99
CA GLN A 200 -10.42 13.82 -19.92
C GLN A 200 -11.60 14.53 -19.26
N ARG A 201 -11.92 14.14 -18.01
CA ARG A 201 -13.00 14.80 -17.25
C ARG A 201 -12.63 16.24 -16.89
N LYS A 202 -11.39 16.49 -16.41
CA LYS A 202 -10.92 17.85 -16.11
C LYS A 202 -10.98 18.75 -17.34
N GLU A 203 -10.61 18.25 -18.52
CA GLU A 203 -10.70 19.00 -19.77
C GLU A 203 -12.15 19.33 -20.15
N ALA A 204 -13.08 18.37 -19.98
CA ALA A 204 -14.50 18.57 -20.28
C ALA A 204 -15.18 19.59 -19.34
N ASP A 205 -14.72 19.71 -18.10
CA ASP A 205 -15.23 20.68 -17.13
C ASP A 205 -14.63 22.07 -17.29
N ASN A 206 -13.37 22.18 -17.76
CA ASN A 206 -12.71 23.46 -18.06
C ASN A 206 -13.12 24.07 -19.41
N GLY A 207 -13.72 23.27 -20.31
CA GLY A 207 -14.23 23.71 -21.61
C GLY A 207 -15.67 24.23 -21.59
N LYS A 208 -16.31 24.28 -20.42
CA LYS A 208 -17.66 24.83 -20.17
C LYS A 208 -17.57 26.21 -19.51
#